data_AF-A0A7W0R073-F1
#
_entry.id   AF-A0A7W0R073-F1
#
_cell.length_a   1.000
_cell.length_b   1.000
_cell.length_c   1.000
_cell.angle_alpha   90.00
_cell.angle_beta   90.00
_cell.angle_gamma   90.00
#
_symmetry.space_group_name_H-M   'P 1'
#
loop_
_entity.id
_entity.type
_entity.pdbx_description
1 polymer ?
#
loop_
_entity_poly.entity_id
_entity_poly.type
_entity_poly.pdbx_seq_one_letter_code
_entity_poly.pdbx_strand_id
1 'polypeptide(L)' 'MPSIQVKDVPAEVHSTLRRRAAAAGQSLQEYLLTRFIADAETATLEEVLDRASGRAGGRAEFADAVRAVRAERDAG' A
#
# COMPACT_ATOMS: atom_id res chain seq x y z
N MET A 1 -11.02 -1.57 19.59
CA MET A 1 -10.78 -1.07 18.22
C MET A 1 -9.75 0.05 18.29
N PRO A 2 -8.80 0.15 17.34
CA PRO A 2 -7.86 1.26 17.31
C PRO A 2 -8.60 2.56 17.01
N SER A 3 -8.21 3.65 17.68
CA SER A 3 -8.74 4.99 17.46
C SER A 3 -7.59 5.95 17.18
N ILE A 4 -7.85 6.94 16.32
CA ILE A 4 -6.88 7.96 15.94
C ILE A 4 -7.47 9.32 16.30
N GLN A 5 -6.72 10.12 17.04
CA GLN A 5 -7.06 11.51 17.35
C GLN A 5 -6.04 12.43 16.70
N VAL A 6 -6.50 13.33 15.84
CA VAL A 6 -5.66 14.36 15.22
C VAL A 6 -5.87 15.66 15.99
N LYS A 7 -4.78 16.20 16.54
CA LYS A 7 -4.79 17.45 17.32
C LYS A 7 -4.38 18.62 16.43
N ASP A 8 -4.75 19.82 16.87
CA ASP A 8 -4.32 21.09 16.27
C ASP A 8 -4.65 21.24 14.78
N VAL A 9 -5.76 20.63 14.34
CA VAL A 9 -6.26 20.77 12.97
C VAL A 9 -6.68 22.23 12.75
N PRO A 10 -6.11 22.92 11.76
CA PRO A 10 -6.51 24.29 11.45
C PRO A 10 -8.02 24.37 11.18
N ALA A 11 -8.68 25.41 11.71
CA ALA A 11 -10.13 25.56 11.64
C ALA A 11 -10.67 25.47 10.20
N GLU A 12 -9.94 26.06 9.25
CA GLU A 12 -10.31 26.04 7.82
C GLU A 12 -10.24 24.64 7.20
N VAL A 13 -9.26 23.83 7.62
CA VAL A 13 -9.12 22.44 7.18
C VAL A 13 -10.28 21.63 7.72
N HIS A 14 -10.58 21.77 9.02
CA HIS A 14 -11.71 21.10 9.65
C HIS A 14 -13.05 21.47 8.98
N SER A 15 -13.29 22.77 8.73
CA SER A 15 -14.48 23.27 8.04
C SER A 15 -14.62 22.68 6.63
N THR A 16 -13.54 22.64 5.87
CA THR A 16 -13.52 22.08 4.52
C THR A 16 -13.81 20.57 4.52
N LEU A 17 -13.22 19.82 5.44
CA LEU A 17 -13.47 18.38 5.56
C LEU A 17 -14.90 18.09 5.99
N ARG A 18 -15.45 18.86 6.93
CA ARG A 18 -16.85 18.73 7.36
C ARG A 18 -17.82 19.00 6.21
N ARG A 19 -17.58 20.03 5.40
CA ARG A 19 -18.39 20.34 4.22
C ARG A 19 -18.35 19.21 3.19
N ARG A 20 -17.17 18.64 2.94
CA ARG A 20 -17.00 17.50 2.01
C ARG A 20 -17.70 16.23 2.51
N ALA A 21 -17.60 15.94 3.81
CA ALA A 21 -18.30 14.83 4.42
C ALA A 21 -19.83 14.96 4.27
N ALA A 22 -20.37 16.16 4.55
CA ALA A 22 -21.79 16.44 4.35
C ALA A 22 -22.22 16.29 2.88
N ALA A 23 -21.41 16.77 1.93
CA ALA A 23 -21.68 16.61 0.50
C ALA A 23 -21.65 15.14 0.05
N ALA A 24 -20.88 14.29 0.73
CA ALA A 24 -20.84 12.85 0.50
C ALA A 24 -21.93 12.07 1.26
N GLY A 25 -22.77 12.75 2.06
CA GLY A 25 -23.78 12.11 2.91
C GLY A 25 -23.19 11.30 4.06
N GLN A 26 -21.95 11.61 4.47
CA GLN A 26 -21.22 10.88 5.51
C GLN A 26 -21.02 11.76 6.75
N SER A 27 -20.91 11.14 7.92
CA SER A 27 -20.32 11.83 9.07
C SER A 27 -18.85 12.17 8.78
N LEU A 28 -18.31 13.18 9.46
CA LEU A 28 -16.89 13.55 9.31
C LEU A 28 -15.96 12.37 9.62
N GLN A 29 -16.33 11.54 10.59
CA GLN A 29 -15.51 10.42 11.03
C GLN A 29 -15.48 9.30 9.99
N GLU A 30 -16.61 8.97 9.38
CA GLU A 30 -16.70 8.01 8.26
C GLU A 30 -15.92 8.51 7.04
N TYR A 31 -16.11 9.78 6.67
CA TYR A 31 -15.42 10.39 5.54
C TYR A 31 -13.89 10.35 5.71
N LEU A 32 -13.39 10.64 6.92
CA LEU A 32 -11.97 10.56 7.22
C LEU A 32 -11.46 9.12 7.23
N LEU A 33 -12.23 8.18 7.79
CA LEU A 33 -11.87 6.76 7.78
C LEU A 33 -11.72 6.24 6.34
N THR A 34 -12.69 6.49 5.47
CA THR A 34 -12.60 6.11 4.05
C THR A 34 -11.33 6.68 3.41
N ARG A 35 -10.99 7.92 3.73
CA ARG A 35 -9.80 8.57 3.18
C ARG A 35 -8.50 7.98 3.71
N PHE A 36 -8.43 7.65 5.01
CA PHE A 36 -7.28 6.98 5.60
C PHE A 36 -7.10 5.55 5.10
N ILE A 37 -8.20 4.82 4.85
CA ILE A 37 -8.14 3.49 4.23
C ILE A 37 -7.55 3.62 2.82
N ALA A 38 -8.07 4.52 1.99
CA ALA A 38 -7.57 4.73 0.63
C ALA A 38 -6.08 5.16 0.61
N ASP A 39 -5.67 5.98 1.58
CA ASP A 39 -4.27 6.39 1.75
C ASP A 39 -3.38 5.20 2.12
N ALA A 40 -3.81 4.36 3.07
CA ALA A 40 -3.07 3.17 3.51
C ALA A 40 -3.05 2.03 2.47
N GLU A 41 -4.06 1.95 1.60
CA GLU A 41 -4.10 0.98 0.49
C GLU A 41 -3.14 1.36 -0.65
N THR A 42 -2.79 2.64 -0.77
CA THR A 42 -1.88 3.14 -1.79
C THR A 42 -0.44 2.93 -1.33
N ALA A 43 0.16 1.79 -1.69
CA ALA A 43 1.57 1.53 -1.43
C ALA A 43 2.41 2.67 -2.01
N THR A 44 3.26 3.28 -1.18
CA THR A 44 4.14 4.36 -1.62
C THR A 44 5.18 3.81 -2.60
N LEU A 45 5.75 4.67 -3.45
CA LEU A 45 6.82 4.25 -4.38
C LEU A 45 8.00 3.64 -3.61
N GLU A 46 8.35 4.19 -2.45
CA GLU A 46 9.39 3.65 -1.56
C GLU A 46 9.03 2.26 -1.04
N GLU A 47 7.79 2.03 -0.58
CA GLU A 47 7.33 0.70 -0.16
C GLU A 47 7.28 -0.31 -1.32
N VAL A 48 6.97 0.15 -2.54
CA VAL A 48 7.02 -0.69 -3.75
C VAL A 48 8.46 -1.05 -4.10
N LEU A 49 9.40 -0.11 -3.98
CA LEU A 49 10.84 -0.34 -4.21
C LEU A 49 11.45 -1.23 -3.13
N ASP A 50 11.09 -1.08 -1.87
CA ASP A 50 11.50 -1.98 -0.78
C ASP A 50 10.90 -3.38 -0.94
N ARG A 51 9.63 -3.48 -1.36
CA ARG A 51 9.01 -4.77 -1.72
C ARG A 51 9.66 -5.41 -2.95
N ALA A 52 10.09 -4.62 -3.93
CA ALA A 52 10.83 -5.11 -5.10
C ALA A 52 12.23 -5.59 -4.70
N SER A 53 12.89 -4.90 -3.77
CA SER A 53 14.16 -5.31 -3.17
C SER A 53 14.00 -6.62 -2.38
N GLY A 54 12.86 -6.83 -1.72
CA GLY A 54 12.48 -8.12 -1.10
C GLY A 54 12.23 -9.26 -2.08
N ARG A 55 11.89 -8.98 -3.35
CA ARG A 55 11.78 -10.01 -4.41
C ARG A 55 13.11 -10.31 -5.11
N ALA A 56 14.20 -9.60 -4.79
CA ALA A 56 15.55 -10.07 -5.11
C ALA A 56 15.99 -11.27 -4.22
N GLY A 57 15.06 -11.86 -3.46
CA GLY A 57 15.23 -13.07 -2.65
C GLY A 57 14.86 -14.37 -3.35
N GLY A 58 14.90 -14.43 -4.68
CA GLY A 58 14.99 -15.69 -5.42
C GLY A 58 16.40 -15.84 -5.96
N ARG A 59 17.41 -16.01 -5.09
CA ARG A 59 18.78 -16.32 -5.53
C ARG A 59 18.82 -17.76 -6.01
N ALA A 60 18.20 -18.03 -7.15
CA ALA A 60 18.68 -19.09 -8.02
C ALA A 60 19.90 -18.48 -8.74
N GLU A 61 21.08 -19.00 -8.45
CA GLU A 61 22.26 -18.64 -9.23
C GLU A 61 21.94 -18.99 -10.70
N PHE A 62 22.40 -18.20 -11.66
CA PHE A 62 22.14 -18.45 -13.09
C PHE A 62 22.52 -19.90 -13.50
N ALA A 63 23.50 -20.47 -12.80
CA ALA A 63 23.89 -21.88 -12.91
C ALA A 63 22.78 -22.89 -12.54
N ASP A 64 21.91 -22.58 -11.58
CA ASP A 64 20.78 -23.43 -11.18
C ASP A 64 19.66 -23.40 -12.22
N ALA A 65 19.39 -22.22 -12.81
CA ALA A 65 18.46 -22.08 -13.92
C ALA A 65 18.94 -22.85 -15.17
N VAL A 66 20.24 -22.79 -15.48
CA VAL A 66 20.85 -23.55 -16.59
C VAL A 66 20.84 -25.06 -16.32
N ARG A 67 21.05 -25.50 -15.07
CA ARG A 67 20.97 -26.92 -14.69
C ARG A 67 19.55 -27.47 -14.85
N ALA A 68 18.53 -26.70 -14.44
CA ALA A 68 17.13 -27.10 -14.57
C ALA A 68 16.74 -27.33 -16.05
N VAL A 69 17.11 -26.40 -16.95
CA VAL A 69 16.81 -26.51 -18.38
C VAL A 69 17.55 -27.67 -19.05
N ARG A 70 18.78 -28.00 -18.61
CA ARG A 70 19.52 -29.16 -19.15
C ARG A 70 18.93 -30.49 -18.67
N ALA A 71 18.57 -30.59 -17.39
CA ALA A 71 17.94 -31.80 -16.84
C ALA A 71 16.63 -32.16 -17.55
N GLU A 72 15.86 -31.16 -17.99
CA GLU A 72 14.62 -31.37 -18.75
C GLU A 72 14.88 -31.82 -20.20
N ARG A 73 16.01 -31.41 -20.79
CA ARG A 73 16.41 -31.82 -22.15
C ARG A 73 17.04 -33.22 -22.20
N ASP A 74 17.73 -33.63 -21.15
CA ASP A 74 18.39 -34.94 -21.07
C ASP A 74 17.40 -36.06 -20.66
N ALA A 75 16.22 -35.69 -20.14
CA ALA A 75 15.15 -36.60 -19.73
C ALA A 75 14.09 -36.87 -20.81
N GLY A 76 14.23 -36.29 -22.00
CA GLY A 76 13.40 -36.53 -23.19
C GLY A 76 14.18 -37.22 -24.29
#